data_AF-A0A949S6T2-F1
#
_entry.id   AF-A0A949S6T2-F1
#
_cell.length_a   1.000
_cell.length_b   1.000
_cell.length_c   1.000
_cell.angle_alpha   90.00
_cell.angle_beta   90.00
_cell.angle_gamma   90.00
#
_symmetry.space_group_name_H-M   'P 1'
#
loop_
_entity.id
_entity.type
_entity.pdbx_description
1 polymer ?
#
loop_
_entity_poly.entity_id
_entity_poly.type
_entity_poly.pdbx_seq_one_letter_code
_entity_poly.pdbx_strand_id
1 'polypeptide(L)'
;MTAIYIMPVLNLINVFCCAGILLGGFTGVYIYKKQLIKSGSTLNAKDGGMIGLLSGFLSAIIVSVFGVMISLFSQSNPVLEFLNTLQDAGITIPDEMNVHLESISNDFNQKGYSLTFILISFISNIIIFPLFGFIGALIGVSVLNKNTSRQN
;
A
#
# COMPACT_ATOMS: atom_id res chain seq x y z
N MET A 1 -15.67 25.99 -3.98
CA MET A 1 -16.05 24.71 -4.62
C MET A 1 -14.85 24.08 -5.31
N THR A 2 -13.82 23.69 -4.55
CA THR A 2 -12.62 22.99 -5.08
C THR A 2 -12.07 21.93 -4.11
N ALA A 3 -12.69 21.73 -2.93
CA ALA A 3 -12.23 20.77 -1.93
C ALA A 3 -12.53 19.29 -2.24
N ILE A 4 -13.39 19.02 -3.24
CA ILE A 4 -13.79 17.65 -3.60
C ILE A 4 -12.81 17.02 -4.60
N TYR A 5 -11.85 17.77 -5.16
CA TYR A 5 -10.92 17.22 -6.16
C TYR A 5 -9.59 16.72 -5.58
N ILE A 6 -9.22 17.13 -4.36
CA ILE A 6 -7.96 16.70 -3.70
C ILE A 6 -8.16 15.43 -2.86
N MET A 7 -9.33 15.29 -2.21
CA MET A 7 -9.76 14.07 -1.51
C MET A 7 -9.73 12.78 -2.38
N PRO A 8 -10.19 12.78 -3.65
CA PRO A 8 -10.15 11.58 -4.47
C PRO A 8 -8.74 11.21 -4.93
N VAL A 9 -7.76 12.12 -4.98
CA VAL A 9 -6.41 11.78 -5.44
C VAL A 9 -5.65 11.00 -4.37
N LEU A 10 -5.70 11.44 -3.11
CA LEU A 10 -5.15 10.66 -1.98
C LEU A 10 -5.92 9.34 -1.80
N ASN A 11 -7.24 9.36 -1.97
CA ASN A 11 -8.05 8.14 -1.90
C ASN A 11 -7.80 7.21 -3.11
N LEU A 12 -7.58 7.74 -4.32
CA LEU A 12 -7.21 6.94 -5.49
C LEU A 12 -5.85 6.29 -5.28
N ILE A 13 -4.85 7.02 -4.79
CA ILE A 13 -3.52 6.44 -4.52
C ILE A 13 -3.59 5.34 -3.47
N ASN A 14 -4.37 5.51 -2.41
CA ASN A 14 -4.59 4.47 -1.41
C ASN A 14 -5.36 3.26 -1.99
N VAL A 15 -6.42 3.51 -2.76
CA VAL A 15 -7.20 2.47 -3.44
C VAL A 15 -6.36 1.74 -4.47
N PHE A 16 -5.55 2.42 -5.28
CA PHE A 16 -4.65 1.80 -6.26
C PHE A 16 -3.48 1.07 -5.59
N CYS A 17 -3.01 1.52 -4.43
CA CYS A 17 -1.99 0.82 -3.65
C CYS A 17 -2.54 -0.52 -3.15
N CYS A 18 -3.68 -0.51 -2.46
CA CYS A 18 -4.30 -1.72 -1.92
C CYS A 18 -4.90 -2.63 -3.00
N ALA A 19 -5.59 -2.07 -4.00
CA ALA A 19 -6.14 -2.82 -5.13
C ALA A 19 -5.03 -3.34 -6.05
N GLY A 20 -3.96 -2.58 -6.25
CA GLY A 20 -2.78 -3.01 -7.00
C GLY A 20 -2.09 -4.20 -6.33
N ILE A 21 -1.93 -4.17 -5.01
CA ILE A 21 -1.39 -5.29 -4.23
C ILE A 21 -2.31 -6.52 -4.31
N LEU A 22 -3.63 -6.33 -4.21
CA LEU A 22 -4.62 -7.40 -4.37
C LEU A 22 -4.52 -8.06 -5.76
N LEU A 23 -4.46 -7.25 -6.82
CA LEU A 23 -4.29 -7.71 -8.20
C LEU A 23 -2.93 -8.39 -8.43
N GLY A 24 -1.88 -7.88 -7.80
CA GLY A 24 -0.54 -8.48 -7.82
C GLY A 24 -0.54 -9.87 -7.19
N GLY A 25 -1.14 -10.02 -6.01
CA GLY A 25 -1.32 -11.30 -5.34
C GLY A 25 -2.13 -12.29 -6.17
N PHE A 26 -3.23 -11.84 -6.77
CA PHE A 26 -4.04 -12.64 -7.70
C PHE A 26 -3.23 -13.12 -8.92
N THR A 27 -2.48 -12.21 -9.55
CA THR A 27 -1.68 -12.51 -10.74
C THR A 27 -0.54 -13.48 -10.43
N GLY A 28 0.09 -13.36 -9.25
CA GLY A 28 1.10 -14.31 -8.78
C GLY A 28 0.56 -15.74 -8.70
N VAL A 29 -0.62 -15.91 -8.11
CA VAL A 29 -1.28 -17.23 -8.03
C VAL A 29 -1.69 -17.74 -9.41
N TYR A 30 -2.13 -16.86 -10.31
CA TYR A 30 -2.46 -17.22 -11.69
C TYR A 30 -1.25 -17.80 -12.45
N ILE A 31 -0.08 -17.15 -12.35
CA ILE A 31 1.16 -17.62 -12.98
C ILE A 31 1.61 -18.94 -12.37
N TYR A 32 1.57 -19.05 -11.04
CA TYR A 32 1.95 -20.28 -10.34
C TYR A 32 1.07 -21.46 -10.73
N LYS A 33 -0.26 -21.26 -10.85
CA LYS A 33 -1.17 -22.28 -11.38
C LYS A 33 -0.81 -22.70 -12.80
N LYS A 34 -0.49 -21.74 -13.68
CA LYS A 34 -0.11 -22.04 -15.07
C LYS A 34 1.15 -22.92 -15.16
N GLN A 35 2.08 -22.76 -14.21
CA GLN A 35 3.25 -23.64 -14.09
C GLN A 35 2.87 -25.02 -13.51
N LEU A 36 2.01 -25.08 -12.50
CA LEU A 36 1.54 -26.34 -11.91
C LEU A 36 0.76 -27.22 -12.88
N ILE A 37 -0.03 -26.62 -13.79
CA ILE A 37 -0.72 -27.35 -14.87
C ILE A 37 0.28 -28.09 -15.78
N LYS A 38 1.46 -27.49 -16.04
CA LYS A 38 2.52 -28.16 -16.82
C LYS A 38 3.18 -29.32 -16.06
N SER A 39 3.20 -29.25 -14.73
CA SER A 39 3.82 -30.26 -13.86
C SER A 39 2.83 -31.29 -13.30
N GLY A 40 1.53 -31.19 -13.62
CA GLY A 40 0.48 -32.13 -13.19
C GLY A 40 0.11 -32.06 -11.70
N SER A 41 0.49 -30.99 -10.98
CA SER A 41 0.26 -30.84 -9.54
C SER A 41 -0.92 -29.91 -9.24
N THR A 42 -1.58 -30.11 -8.10
CA THR A 42 -2.76 -29.33 -7.69
C THR A 42 -2.39 -28.08 -6.90
N LEU A 43 -3.15 -27.00 -7.09
CA LEU A 43 -2.91 -25.73 -6.41
C LEU A 43 -3.47 -25.79 -4.98
N ASN A 44 -2.59 -25.88 -3.99
CA ASN A 44 -2.96 -25.87 -2.58
C ASN A 44 -3.17 -24.44 -2.07
N ALA A 45 -4.14 -24.24 -1.17
CA ALA A 45 -4.43 -22.95 -0.56
C ALA A 45 -3.26 -22.41 0.28
N LYS A 46 -2.45 -23.31 0.86
CA LYS A 46 -1.23 -22.95 1.59
C LYS A 46 -0.19 -22.30 0.67
N ASP A 47 0.00 -22.84 -0.52
CA ASP A 47 1.00 -22.33 -1.48
C ASP A 47 0.57 -20.97 -2.02
N GLY A 48 -0.72 -20.80 -2.35
CA GLY A 48 -1.25 -19.52 -2.79
C GLY A 48 -1.19 -18.45 -1.70
N GLY A 49 -1.50 -18.78 -0.45
CA GLY A 49 -1.33 -17.87 0.68
C GLY A 49 0.13 -17.42 0.87
N MET A 50 1.08 -18.35 0.76
CA MET A 50 2.51 -18.03 0.85
C MET A 50 2.93 -17.06 -0.26
N ILE A 51 2.50 -17.29 -1.50
CA ILE A 51 2.77 -16.40 -2.64
C ILE A 51 2.19 -15.00 -2.39
N GLY A 52 0.98 -14.91 -1.81
CA GLY A 52 0.37 -13.65 -1.41
C GLY A 52 1.17 -12.87 -0.38
N LEU A 53 1.68 -13.55 0.66
CA LEU A 53 2.53 -12.92 1.68
C LEU A 53 3.86 -12.44 1.10
N LEU A 54 4.55 -13.27 0.30
CA LEU A 54 5.82 -12.88 -0.31
C LEU A 54 5.65 -11.72 -1.30
N SER A 55 4.58 -11.73 -2.11
CA SER A 55 4.30 -10.64 -3.05
C SER A 55 3.93 -9.34 -2.34
N GLY A 56 3.14 -9.39 -1.25
CA GLY A 56 2.84 -8.21 -0.44
C GLY A 56 4.06 -7.64 0.29
N PHE A 57 4.95 -8.51 0.78
CA PHE A 57 6.22 -8.09 1.39
C PHE A 57 7.14 -7.40 0.37
N LEU A 58 7.30 -7.99 -0.81
CA LEU A 58 8.10 -7.40 -1.88
C LEU A 58 7.53 -6.04 -2.32
N SER A 59 6.20 -5.93 -2.35
CA SER A 59 5.50 -4.67 -2.65
C SER A 59 5.78 -3.60 -1.60
N ALA A 60 5.84 -3.94 -0.31
CA ALA A 60 6.19 -2.97 0.75
C ALA A 60 7.59 -2.39 0.56
N ILE A 61 8.56 -3.22 0.17
CA ILE A 61 9.92 -2.76 -0.13
C ILE A 61 9.91 -1.81 -1.32
N ILE A 62 9.29 -2.21 -2.43
CA ILE A 62 9.25 -1.42 -3.67
C ILE A 62 8.57 -0.07 -3.42
N VAL A 63 7.38 -0.07 -2.80
CA VAL A 63 6.63 1.16 -2.51
C VAL A 63 7.41 2.08 -1.56
N SER A 64 8.13 1.53 -0.58
CA SER A 64 8.94 2.35 0.30
C SER A 64 10.10 3.03 -0.42
N VAL A 65 10.80 2.30 -1.30
CA VAL A 65 11.89 2.85 -2.12
C VAL A 65 11.38 3.95 -3.04
N PHE A 66 10.25 3.70 -3.72
CA PHE A 66 9.60 4.71 -4.56
C PHE A 66 9.10 5.91 -3.74
N GLY A 67 8.57 5.68 -2.53
CA GLY A 67 8.13 6.74 -1.63
C GLY A 67 9.27 7.68 -1.22
N VAL A 68 10.45 7.13 -0.90
CA VAL A 68 11.65 7.93 -0.63
C VAL A 68 12.08 8.71 -1.87
N MET A 69 12.16 8.06 -3.04
CA MET A 69 12.54 8.72 -4.30
C MET A 69 11.59 9.87 -4.68
N ILE A 70 10.28 9.66 -4.56
CA ILE A 70 9.27 10.68 -4.82
C ILE A 70 9.39 11.82 -3.81
N SER A 71 9.61 11.52 -2.53
CA SER A 71 9.76 12.55 -1.48
C SER A 71 11.02 13.40 -1.68
N LEU A 72 12.11 12.82 -2.19
CA LEU A 72 13.33 13.58 -2.51
C LEU A 72 13.13 14.51 -3.73
N PHE A 73 12.29 14.11 -4.69
CA PHE A 73 12.05 14.89 -5.90
C PHE A 73 10.90 15.89 -5.75
N SER A 74 9.95 15.60 -4.86
CA SER A 74 8.80 16.42 -4.56
C SER A 74 9.11 17.27 -3.33
N GLN A 75 9.49 18.53 -3.54
CA GLN A 75 9.66 19.55 -2.49
C GLN A 75 8.37 19.90 -1.72
N SER A 76 7.33 19.06 -1.83
CA SER A 76 6.01 19.26 -1.24
C SER A 76 6.01 18.73 0.19
N ASN A 77 5.62 19.56 1.17
CA ASN A 77 5.51 19.15 2.57
C ASN A 77 4.12 18.53 2.83
N PRO A 78 3.97 17.19 2.87
CA PRO A 78 2.67 16.55 3.04
C PRO A 78 2.03 16.86 4.41
N VAL A 79 2.86 17.16 5.41
CA VAL A 79 2.42 17.54 6.77
C VAL A 79 1.72 18.89 6.76
N LEU A 80 2.23 19.84 5.97
CA LEU A 80 1.70 21.19 5.88
C LEU A 80 0.36 21.19 5.14
N GLU A 81 0.23 20.35 4.11
CA GLU A 81 -1.02 20.11 3.40
C GLU A 81 -2.07 19.41 4.27
N PHE A 82 -1.65 18.46 5.12
CA PHE A 82 -2.52 17.82 6.09
C PHE A 82 -3.01 18.79 7.17
N LEU A 83 -2.14 19.66 7.69
CA LEU A 83 -2.50 20.71 8.65
C LEU A 83 -3.50 21.71 8.05
N ASN A 84 -3.26 22.17 6.82
CA ASN A 84 -4.19 23.05 6.10
C ASN A 84 -5.55 22.39 5.91
N THR A 85 -5.57 21.09 5.59
CA THR A 85 -6.82 20.34 5.40
C THR A 85 -7.61 20.17 6.71
N LEU A 86 -6.92 19.95 7.84
CA LEU A 86 -7.56 19.85 9.16
C LEU A 86 -8.10 21.19 9.64
N GLN A 87 -7.37 22.27 9.37
CA GLN A 87 -7.83 23.63 9.67
C GLN A 87 -9.04 24.03 8.81
N ASP A 88 -9.04 23.67 7.52
CA ASP A 88 -10.20 23.84 6.63
C ASP A 88 -11.40 22.98 7.06
N ALA A 89 -11.16 21.83 7.71
CA ALA A 89 -12.21 20.98 8.29
C ALA A 89 -12.72 21.48 9.65
N GLY A 90 -12.17 22.57 10.18
CA GLY A 90 -12.56 23.16 11.47
C GLY A 90 -12.15 22.31 12.68
N ILE A 91 -11.23 21.36 12.52
CA ILE A 91 -10.74 20.52 13.60
C ILE A 91 -9.52 21.20 14.21
N THR A 92 -9.70 21.80 15.38
CA THR A 92 -8.60 22.37 16.17
C THR A 92 -7.78 21.23 16.76
N ILE A 93 -6.57 21.06 16.25
CA ILE A 93 -5.62 20.08 16.77
C ILE A 93 -5.13 20.56 18.15
N PRO A 94 -5.14 19.70 19.19
CA PRO A 94 -4.63 20.05 20.52
C PRO A 94 -3.14 20.42 20.46
N ASP A 95 -2.75 21.42 21.27
CA ASP A 95 -1.42 22.05 21.22
C ASP A 95 -0.25 21.08 21.36
N GLU A 96 -0.41 20.00 22.14
CA GLU A 96 0.63 18.97 22.31
C GLU A 96 0.97 18.25 20.99
N MET A 97 -0.02 18.07 20.11
CA MET A 97 0.17 17.45 18.80
C MET A 97 0.73 18.45 17.78
N ASN A 98 0.40 19.74 17.91
CA ASN A 98 0.93 20.80 17.05
C ASN A 98 2.45 20.94 17.20
N VAL A 99 2.99 20.84 18.41
CA VAL A 99 4.44 20.93 18.64
C VAL A 99 5.19 19.78 17.93
N HIS A 100 4.64 18.58 17.94
CA HIS A 100 5.22 17.44 17.23
C HIS A 100 5.09 17.57 15.71
N LEU A 101 3.95 18.06 15.22
CA LEU A 101 3.70 18.28 13.79
C LEU A 101 4.55 19.42 13.23
N GLU A 102 4.75 20.50 13.99
CA GLU A 102 5.64 21.60 13.62
C GLU A 102 7.10 21.15 13.59
N SER A 103 7.54 20.33 14.54
CA SER A 103 8.89 19.76 14.54
C SER A 103 9.13 18.92 13.29
N ILE A 104 8.17 18.06 12.92
CA ILE A 104 8.23 17.25 11.69
C ILE A 104 8.17 18.16 10.45
N SER A 105 7.34 19.20 10.45
CA SER A 105 7.21 20.16 9.35
C SER A 105 8.47 21.01 9.17
N ASN A 106 9.18 21.35 10.25
CA ASN A 106 10.40 22.13 10.19
C ASN A 106 11.57 21.27 9.70
N ASP A 107 11.61 19.99 10.09
CA ASP A 107 12.53 19.00 9.51
C ASP A 107 12.28 18.81 7.99
N PHE A 108 11.00 18.77 7.58
CA PHE A 108 10.61 18.74 6.16
C PHE A 108 11.01 20.02 5.40
N ASN A 109 10.81 21.22 5.98
CA ASN A 109 11.19 22.48 5.34
C ASN A 109 12.71 22.71 5.28
N GLN A 110 13.48 22.27 6.27
CA GLN A 110 14.93 22.48 6.28
C GLN A 110 15.70 21.42 5.50
N LYS A 111 15.23 20.16 5.49
CA LYS A 111 15.96 19.04 4.87
C LYS A 111 15.26 18.48 3.61
N GLY A 112 14.00 18.84 3.36
CA GLY A 112 13.20 18.29 2.26
C GLY A 112 12.67 16.87 2.54
N TYR A 113 12.97 16.28 3.70
CA TYR A 113 12.55 14.93 4.07
C TYR A 113 12.50 14.76 5.59
N SER A 114 11.48 14.07 6.10
CA SER A 114 11.48 13.54 7.47
C SER A 114 11.71 12.03 7.46
N LEU A 115 12.91 11.62 7.88
CA LEU A 115 13.29 10.20 8.03
C LEU A 115 12.30 9.46 8.95
N THR A 116 11.84 10.14 10.01
CA THR A 116 10.89 9.60 10.99
C THR A 116 9.55 9.25 10.36
N PHE A 117 9.02 10.12 9.48
CA PHE A 117 7.77 9.88 8.78
C PHE A 117 7.87 8.68 7.82
N ILE A 118 8.98 8.57 7.10
CA ILE A 118 9.25 7.44 6.19
C ILE A 118 9.31 6.13 6.96
N LEU A 119 10.02 6.08 8.09
CA LEU A 119 10.15 4.89 8.91
C LEU A 119 8.80 4.43 9.46
N ILE A 120 7.98 5.35 9.97
CA ILE A 120 6.64 5.05 10.49
C ILE A 120 5.72 4.52 9.38
N SER A 121 5.74 5.17 8.21
CA SER A 121 4.97 4.74 7.04
C SER A 121 5.43 3.38 6.53
N PHE A 122 6.74 3.12 6.50
CA PHE A 122 7.31 1.85 6.09
C PHE A 122 6.89 0.69 7.01
N ILE A 123 6.99 0.88 8.32
CA ILE A 123 6.57 -0.13 9.31
C ILE A 123 5.08 -0.41 9.21
N SER A 124 4.26 0.61 8.93
CA SER A 124 2.82 0.41 8.72
C SER A 124 2.55 -0.40 7.44
N ASN A 125 3.22 -0.05 6.34
CA ASN A 125 3.06 -0.70 5.04
C ASN A 125 3.58 -2.15 5.04
N ILE A 126 4.64 -2.47 5.78
CA ILE A 126 5.18 -3.84 5.85
C ILE A 126 4.21 -4.82 6.53
N ILE A 127 3.25 -4.34 7.32
CA ILE A 127 2.22 -5.16 7.96
C ILE A 127 0.97 -5.22 7.06
N ILE A 128 0.54 -4.05 6.58
CA ILE A 128 -0.71 -3.90 5.83
C ILE A 128 -0.60 -4.58 4.47
N PHE A 129 0.51 -4.41 3.74
CA PHE A 129 0.61 -4.89 2.36
C PHE A 129 0.67 -6.42 2.25
N PRO A 130 1.38 -7.17 3.10
CA PRO A 130 1.29 -8.63 3.13
C PRO A 130 -0.12 -9.14 3.43
N LEU A 131 -0.87 -8.46 4.31
CA LEU A 131 -2.26 -8.85 4.62
C LEU A 131 -3.16 -8.72 3.38
N PHE A 132 -3.08 -7.58 2.68
CA PHE A 132 -3.84 -7.40 1.44
C PHE A 132 -3.36 -8.35 0.33
N GLY A 133 -2.06 -8.58 0.18
CA GLY A 133 -1.51 -9.55 -0.76
C GLY A 133 -1.98 -10.98 -0.49
N PHE A 134 -2.05 -11.37 0.79
CA PHE A 134 -2.57 -12.66 1.23
C PHE A 134 -4.06 -12.83 0.88
N ILE A 135 -4.88 -11.82 1.15
CA ILE A 135 -6.32 -11.84 0.81
C ILE A 135 -6.50 -11.97 -0.71
N GLY A 136 -5.77 -11.17 -1.50
CA GLY A 136 -5.85 -11.21 -2.96
C GLY A 136 -5.43 -12.55 -3.55
N ALA A 137 -4.39 -13.16 -2.99
CA ALA A 137 -3.92 -14.47 -3.39
C ALA A 137 -4.92 -15.59 -3.01
N LEU A 138 -5.53 -15.55 -1.82
CA LEU A 138 -6.56 -16.52 -1.43
C LEU A 138 -7.81 -16.45 -2.33
N ILE A 139 -8.24 -15.23 -2.66
CA ILE A 139 -9.32 -15.02 -3.63
C ILE A 139 -8.92 -15.62 -4.98
N GLY A 140 -7.66 -15.40 -5.41
CA GLY A 140 -7.08 -16.01 -6.60
C GLY A 140 -7.17 -17.54 -6.59
N VAL A 141 -6.71 -18.19 -5.53
CA VAL A 141 -6.78 -19.66 -5.39
C VAL A 141 -8.22 -20.15 -5.51
N SER A 142 -9.16 -19.53 -4.78
CA SER A 142 -10.57 -19.95 -4.75
C SER A 142 -11.23 -19.85 -6.13
N VAL A 143 -11.05 -18.71 -6.82
CA VAL A 143 -11.58 -18.49 -8.18
C VAL A 143 -10.95 -19.47 -9.17
N LEU A 144 -9.64 -19.66 -9.09
CA LEU A 144 -8.90 -20.49 -10.01
C LEU A 144 -9.17 -21.99 -9.83
N ASN A 145 -9.30 -22.48 -8.59
CA ASN A 145 -9.64 -23.87 -8.31
C ASN A 145 -11.08 -24.19 -8.72
N LYS A 146 -12.02 -23.26 -8.54
CA LYS A 146 -13.40 -23.40 -9.01
C LYS A 146 -13.49 -23.59 -10.53
N ASN A 147 -12.64 -22.89 -11.30
CA ASN A 147 -12.61 -23.05 -12.77
C ASN A 147 -11.99 -24.38 -13.23
N THR A 148 -11.03 -24.95 -12.48
CA THR A 148 -10.47 -26.27 -12.81
C THR A 148 -11.49 -27.39 -12.57
N SER A 149 -12.32 -27.29 -11.53
CA SER A 149 -13.39 -28.26 -11.27
C SER A 149 -14.54 -28.23 -12.29
N ARG A 150 -14.66 -27.17 -13.11
CA ARG A 150 -15.66 -27.07 -14.17
C ARG A 150 -15.19 -27.57 -15.54
N GLN A 151 -13.90 -27.90 -15.69
CA GLN A 151 -13.31 -28.39 -16.94
C GLN A 151 -12.98 -29.89 -16.94
N ASN A 152 -13.17 -30.57 -15.81
CA ASN A 152 -13.27 -32.04 -15.70
C ASN A 152 -14.74 -32.43 -15.60
#